data_AF-R7RR75-F1
#
_entry.id   AF-R7RR75-F1
#
_cell.length_a   1.000
_cell.length_b   1.000
_cell.length_c   1.000
_cell.angle_alpha   90.00
_cell.angle_beta   90.00
_cell.angle_gamma   90.00
#
_symmetry.space_group_name_H-M   'P 1'
#
loop_
_entity.id
_entity.type
_entity.pdbx_description
1 polymer ?
#
loop_
_entity_poly.entity_id
_entity_poly.type
_entity_poly.pdbx_seq_one_letter_code
_entity_poly.pdbx_strand_id
1 'polypeptide(L)'
;MVVDNRIKEMELSYDSIKVNSLKPYYMEIVATVLAKSVALKKIEVDIDNLLDEIENIIVYLDNGKLHLSDNHLAKMSAKVLRFKYNTISYIMLLDKPDIAWKLEDAEEFFLTLSDFYELKDRYEKIRHKTEVLLDITEVFTSLTHAKRGTKLEWMVILLFIIEIIMSILEKIF
;
A
#
# COMPACT_ATOMS: atom_id res chain seq x y z
N MET A 1 -16.19 -24.62 17.17
CA MET A 1 -15.85 -25.87 16.46
C MET A 1 -16.72 -26.97 17.04
N VAL A 2 -17.38 -27.75 16.19
CA VAL A 2 -18.30 -28.82 16.61
C VAL A 2 -17.75 -30.14 16.07
N VAL A 3 -17.62 -31.15 16.93
CA VAL A 3 -17.24 -32.49 16.48
C VAL A 3 -18.50 -33.23 16.09
N ASP A 4 -18.58 -33.66 14.84
CA ASP A 4 -19.67 -34.49 14.32
C ASP A 4 -19.07 -35.72 13.64
N ASN A 5 -19.18 -36.89 14.27
CA ASN A 5 -18.61 -38.14 13.75
C ASN A 5 -19.37 -38.68 12.52
N ARG A 6 -20.45 -38.01 12.07
CA ARG A 6 -21.25 -38.42 10.91
C ARG A 6 -20.76 -37.80 9.60
N ILE A 7 -19.94 -36.76 9.66
CA ILE A 7 -19.38 -36.11 8.47
C ILE A 7 -18.06 -36.77 8.06
N LYS A 8 -17.93 -37.06 6.77
CA LYS A 8 -16.70 -37.63 6.17
C LYS A 8 -15.64 -36.56 5.92
N GLU A 9 -16.09 -35.37 5.54
CA GLU A 9 -15.26 -34.22 5.18
C GLU A 9 -15.58 -33.05 6.11
N MET A 10 -14.64 -32.12 6.20
CA MET A 10 -14.80 -30.93 7.02
C MET A 10 -15.80 -29.96 6.38
N GLU A 11 -16.73 -29.44 7.18
CA GLU A 11 -17.65 -28.39 6.75
C GLU A 11 -17.29 -27.05 7.41
N LEU A 12 -17.06 -26.03 6.60
CA LEU A 12 -16.82 -24.65 7.04
C LEU A 12 -18.07 -23.80 6.84
N SER A 13 -18.42 -23.06 7.88
CA SER A 13 -19.48 -22.05 7.88
C SER A 13 -18.99 -20.81 8.63
N TYR A 14 -19.67 -19.67 8.44
CA TYR A 14 -19.31 -18.40 9.09
C TYR A 14 -19.22 -18.49 10.61
N ASP A 15 -20.11 -19.26 11.24
CA ASP A 15 -20.19 -19.34 12.71
C ASP A 15 -19.62 -20.63 13.29
N SER A 16 -19.31 -21.63 12.45
CA SER A 16 -18.85 -22.92 12.94
C SER A 16 -18.01 -23.70 11.93
N ILE A 17 -16.99 -24.36 12.45
CA ILE A 17 -16.22 -25.40 11.75
C ILE A 17 -16.70 -26.74 12.32
N LYS A 18 -17.18 -27.63 11.45
CA LYS A 18 -17.48 -29.03 11.83
C LYS A 18 -16.34 -29.93 11.39
N VAL A 19 -15.86 -30.74 12.32
CA VAL A 19 -14.79 -31.72 12.07
C VAL A 19 -15.21 -33.11 12.52
N ASN A 20 -14.68 -34.14 11.85
CA ASN A 20 -14.93 -35.54 12.21
C ASN A 20 -14.19 -35.95 13.51
N SER A 21 -13.02 -35.37 13.77
CA SER A 21 -12.26 -35.59 15.02
C SER A 21 -11.51 -34.34 15.43
N LEU A 22 -11.26 -34.16 16.73
CA LEU A 22 -10.46 -33.04 17.25
C LEU A 22 -8.97 -33.36 17.10
N LYS A 23 -8.27 -32.63 16.23
CA LYS A 23 -6.81 -32.70 16.08
C LYS A 23 -6.16 -31.49 16.77
N PRO A 24 -4.97 -31.66 17.39
CA PRO A 24 -4.34 -30.63 18.21
C PRO A 24 -3.98 -29.35 17.44
N TYR A 25 -3.72 -29.45 16.14
CA TYR A 25 -3.33 -28.33 15.28
C TYR A 25 -4.49 -27.43 14.85
N TYR A 26 -5.75 -27.83 15.05
CA TYR A 26 -6.88 -27.03 14.57
C TYR A 26 -6.94 -25.65 15.23
N MET A 27 -6.75 -25.58 16.55
CA MET A 27 -6.78 -24.30 17.26
C MET A 27 -5.63 -23.38 16.83
N GLU A 28 -4.44 -23.93 16.62
CA GLU A 28 -3.27 -23.19 16.15
C GLU A 28 -3.52 -22.58 14.77
N ILE A 29 -4.03 -23.37 13.83
CA ILE A 29 -4.29 -22.92 12.45
C ILE A 29 -5.43 -21.90 12.43
N VAL A 30 -6.52 -22.14 13.15
CA VAL A 30 -7.63 -21.17 13.25
C VAL A 30 -7.15 -19.84 13.82
N ALA A 31 -6.41 -19.87 14.94
CA ALA A 31 -5.87 -18.67 15.54
C ALA A 31 -4.93 -17.93 14.59
N THR A 32 -4.08 -18.66 13.86
CA THR A 32 -3.13 -18.10 12.89
C THR A 32 -3.86 -17.43 11.73
N VAL A 33 -4.84 -18.10 11.11
CA VAL A 33 -5.60 -17.53 9.97
C VAL A 33 -6.40 -16.31 10.42
N LEU A 34 -7.06 -16.37 11.58
CA LEU A 34 -7.80 -15.23 12.12
C LEU A 34 -6.89 -14.03 12.40
N ALA A 35 -5.73 -14.26 13.02
CA ALA A 35 -4.74 -13.20 13.28
C ALA A 35 -4.28 -12.55 11.97
N LYS A 36 -4.02 -13.35 10.93
CA LYS A 36 -3.66 -12.87 9.59
C LYS A 36 -4.79 -12.07 8.94
N SER A 37 -6.03 -12.53 9.05
CA SER A 37 -7.21 -11.81 8.52
C SER A 37 -7.40 -10.43 9.17
N VAL A 38 -7.21 -10.35 10.49
CA VAL A 38 -7.28 -9.08 11.24
C VAL A 38 -6.10 -8.17 10.89
N ALA A 39 -4.89 -8.72 10.77
CA ALA A 39 -3.71 -7.95 10.34
C ALA A 39 -3.91 -7.36 8.94
N LEU A 40 -4.39 -8.16 7.98
CA LEU A 40 -4.76 -7.69 6.64
C LEU A 40 -5.81 -6.59 6.70
N LYS A 41 -6.83 -6.72 7.57
CA LYS A 41 -7.86 -5.69 7.72
C LYS A 41 -7.26 -4.34 8.16
N LYS A 42 -6.28 -4.37 9.07
CA LYS A 42 -5.59 -3.15 9.50
C LYS A 42 -4.87 -2.48 8.33
N ILE A 43 -4.17 -3.27 7.51
CA ILE A 43 -3.44 -2.78 6.33
C ILE A 43 -4.40 -2.20 5.28
N GLU A 44 -5.55 -2.84 5.04
CA GLU A 44 -6.61 -2.33 4.16
C GLU A 44 -7.08 -0.94 4.59
N VAL A 45 -7.36 -0.75 5.89
CA VAL A 45 -7.76 0.57 6.40
C VAL A 45 -6.65 1.59 6.22
N ASP A 46 -5.39 1.21 6.46
CA ASP A 46 -4.26 2.13 6.35
C ASP A 46 -4.00 2.57 4.89
N ILE A 47 -4.16 1.68 3.91
CA ILE A 47 -4.03 2.05 2.50
C ILE A 47 -5.21 2.89 2.00
N ASP A 48 -6.43 2.61 2.46
CA ASP A 48 -7.61 3.39 2.10
C ASP A 48 -7.47 4.84 2.60
N ASN A 49 -7.00 5.04 3.83
CA ASN A 49 -6.69 6.38 4.34
C ASN A 49 -5.63 7.12 3.49
N LEU A 50 -4.62 6.42 2.98
CA LEU A 50 -3.60 7.03 2.11
C LEU A 50 -4.16 7.40 0.74
N LEU A 51 -5.04 6.58 0.17
CA LEU A 51 -5.75 6.90 -1.06
C LEU A 51 -6.62 8.14 -0.88
N ASP A 52 -7.38 8.24 0.21
CA ASP A 52 -8.21 9.42 0.52
C ASP A 52 -7.34 10.68 0.68
N GLU A 53 -6.19 10.59 1.35
CA GLU A 53 -5.26 11.73 1.48
C GLU A 53 -4.72 12.17 0.10
N ILE A 54 -4.40 11.23 -0.80
CA ILE A 54 -3.95 11.54 -2.16
C ILE A 54 -5.07 12.13 -3.02
N GLU A 55 -6.30 11.59 -2.92
CA GLU A 55 -7.45 12.12 -3.65
C GLU A 55 -7.66 13.60 -3.32
N ASN A 56 -7.55 13.97 -2.04
CA ASN A 56 -7.59 15.38 -1.63
C ASN A 56 -6.52 16.23 -2.34
N ILE A 57 -5.29 15.73 -2.47
CA ILE A 57 -4.21 16.42 -3.20
C ILE A 57 -4.55 16.56 -4.70
N ILE A 58 -5.10 15.51 -5.31
CA ILE A 58 -5.52 15.54 -6.73
C ILE A 58 -6.60 16.59 -6.95
N VAL A 59 -7.60 16.68 -6.06
CA VAL A 59 -8.66 17.72 -6.13
C VAL A 59 -8.05 19.13 -6.06
N TYR A 60 -7.02 19.36 -5.25
CA TYR A 60 -6.32 20.65 -5.24
C TYR A 60 -5.60 20.94 -6.56
N LEU A 61 -5.01 19.93 -7.20
CA LEU A 61 -4.34 20.07 -8.49
C LEU A 61 -5.34 20.38 -9.62
N ASP A 62 -6.50 19.71 -9.65
CA ASP A 62 -7.54 19.88 -10.67
C ASP A 62 -8.08 21.32 -10.72
N ASN A 63 -8.16 21.98 -9.56
CA ASN A 63 -8.55 23.40 -9.46
C ASN A 63 -7.49 24.38 -9.99
N GLY A 64 -6.45 23.92 -10.70
CA GLY A 64 -5.36 24.74 -11.23
C GLY A 64 -4.44 25.34 -10.15
N LYS A 65 -4.68 25.00 -8.87
CA LYS A 65 -3.86 25.44 -7.73
C LYS A 65 -2.64 24.53 -7.59
N LEU A 66 -1.80 24.54 -8.62
CA LEU A 66 -0.46 23.95 -8.60
C LEU A 66 0.48 24.59 -7.55
N HIS A 67 0.00 25.51 -6.71
CA HIS A 67 0.69 26.01 -5.52
C HIS A 67 0.69 25.04 -4.33
N LEU A 68 0.49 23.74 -4.55
CA LEU A 68 0.93 22.74 -3.57
C LEU A 68 2.45 22.85 -3.42
N SER A 69 2.90 23.03 -2.17
CA SER A 69 4.32 23.11 -1.83
C SER A 69 5.01 21.80 -2.18
N ASP A 70 6.20 21.87 -2.81
CA ASP A 70 7.06 20.71 -3.08
C ASP A 70 7.28 19.86 -1.80
N ASN A 71 7.27 20.49 -0.62
CA ASN A 71 7.37 19.81 0.67
C ASN A 71 6.15 18.95 0.99
N HIS A 72 4.94 19.38 0.61
CA HIS A 72 3.71 18.61 0.84
C HIS A 72 3.69 17.35 -0.04
N LEU A 73 4.05 17.51 -1.33
CA LEU A 73 4.19 16.39 -2.26
C LEU A 73 5.28 15.41 -1.79
N ALA A 74 6.45 15.91 -1.38
CA ALA A 74 7.53 15.08 -0.86
C ALA A 74 7.14 14.31 0.41
N LYS A 75 6.39 14.94 1.34
CA LYS A 75 5.86 14.26 2.53
C LYS A 75 4.88 13.16 2.16
N MET A 76 4.00 13.41 1.19
CA MET A 76 3.05 12.39 0.70
C MET A 76 3.80 11.21 0.08
N SER A 77 4.74 11.48 -0.83
CA SER A 77 5.57 10.43 -1.44
C SER A 77 6.34 9.62 -0.38
N ALA A 78 6.84 10.28 0.66
CA ALA A 78 7.49 9.59 1.78
C ALA A 78 6.54 8.70 2.58
N LYS A 79 5.28 9.13 2.82
CA LYS A 79 4.26 8.30 3.48
C LYS A 79 3.95 7.05 2.67
N VAL A 80 3.74 7.18 1.36
CA VAL A 80 3.48 6.06 0.45
C VAL A 80 4.67 5.10 0.41
N LEU A 81 5.89 5.62 0.28
CA LEU A 81 7.10 4.80 0.26
C LEU A 81 7.28 4.03 1.58
N ARG A 82 7.00 4.68 2.72
CA ARG A 82 7.04 4.04 4.04
C ARG A 82 5.97 2.96 4.16
N PHE A 83 4.78 3.21 3.65
CA PHE A 83 3.70 2.21 3.60
C PHE A 83 4.13 0.99 2.78
N LYS A 84 4.70 1.18 1.59
CA LYS A 84 5.27 0.09 0.77
C LYS A 84 6.31 -0.71 1.56
N TYR A 85 7.27 -0.03 2.18
CA TYR A 85 8.33 -0.67 2.95
C TYR A 85 7.78 -1.51 4.11
N ASN A 86 6.81 -0.97 4.85
CA ASN A 86 6.18 -1.68 5.96
C ASN A 86 5.35 -2.87 5.45
N THR A 87 4.64 -2.73 4.33
CA THR A 87 3.79 -3.78 3.73
C THR A 87 4.59 -5.00 3.27
N ILE A 88 5.83 -4.82 2.80
CA ILE A 88 6.74 -5.92 2.43
C ILE A 88 6.99 -6.86 3.62
N SER A 89 7.08 -6.33 4.84
CA SER A 89 7.23 -7.15 6.05
C SER A 89 6.02 -8.06 6.31
N TYR A 90 4.86 -7.74 5.74
CA TYR A 90 3.62 -8.51 5.89
C TYR A 90 3.40 -9.55 4.78
N ILE A 91 4.34 -9.72 3.84
CA ILE A 91 4.36 -10.87 2.92
C ILE A 91 4.37 -12.19 3.71
N MET A 92 5.00 -12.19 4.90
CA MET A 92 4.97 -13.32 5.85
C MET A 92 3.56 -13.70 6.32
N LEU A 93 2.55 -12.83 6.14
CA LEU A 93 1.16 -13.16 6.46
C LEU A 93 0.60 -14.24 5.53
N LEU A 94 1.20 -14.51 4.37
CA LEU A 94 0.76 -15.57 3.47
C LEU A 94 1.49 -16.91 3.70
N ASP A 95 2.55 -16.93 4.52
CA ASP A 95 3.35 -18.13 4.75
C ASP A 95 2.56 -19.18 5.55
N LYS A 96 2.63 -20.45 5.14
CA LYS A 96 1.96 -21.51 5.91
C LYS A 96 2.65 -21.74 7.26
N PRO A 97 1.90 -22.01 8.34
CA PRO A 97 2.46 -22.27 9.66
C PRO A 97 3.32 -23.56 9.65
N ASP A 98 4.26 -23.68 10.58
CA ASP A 98 5.20 -24.80 10.66
C ASP A 98 4.52 -26.18 10.63
N ILE A 99 3.36 -26.30 11.26
CA ILE A 99 2.60 -27.56 11.28
C ILE A 99 2.04 -27.94 9.91
N ALA A 100 1.68 -26.95 9.08
CA ALA A 100 1.24 -27.12 7.70
C ALA A 100 2.40 -27.41 6.73
N TRP A 101 3.66 -27.27 7.16
CA TRP A 101 4.81 -27.83 6.42
C TRP A 101 4.99 -29.32 6.66
N LYS A 102 4.48 -29.86 7.78
CA LYS A 102 4.80 -31.20 8.27
C LYS A 102 3.68 -32.22 8.04
N LEU A 103 2.42 -31.76 8.01
CA LEU A 103 1.25 -32.63 7.92
C LEU A 103 0.33 -32.17 6.79
N GLU A 104 -0.01 -33.09 5.89
CA GLU A 104 -0.87 -32.83 4.73
C GLU A 104 -2.28 -32.36 5.15
N ASP A 105 -2.92 -33.06 6.10
CA ASP A 105 -4.22 -32.66 6.64
C ASP A 105 -4.22 -31.24 7.27
N ALA A 106 -3.08 -30.82 7.82
CA ALA A 106 -2.93 -29.50 8.43
C ALA A 106 -2.75 -28.41 7.36
N GLU A 107 -2.04 -28.74 6.27
CA GLU A 107 -1.92 -27.90 5.08
C GLU A 107 -3.27 -27.69 4.41
N GLU A 108 -4.01 -28.76 4.14
CA GLU A 108 -5.35 -28.69 3.55
C GLU A 108 -6.28 -27.82 4.39
N PHE A 109 -6.26 -27.98 5.72
CA PHE A 109 -7.04 -27.15 6.62
C PHE A 109 -6.65 -25.68 6.56
N PHE A 110 -5.35 -25.38 6.60
CA PHE A 110 -4.85 -24.01 6.50
C PHE A 110 -5.23 -23.36 5.17
N LEU A 111 -5.08 -24.08 4.05
CA LEU A 111 -5.43 -23.59 2.72
C LEU A 111 -6.94 -23.32 2.62
N THR A 112 -7.78 -24.26 3.07
CA THR A 112 -9.23 -24.10 3.03
C THR A 112 -9.69 -22.90 3.88
N LEU A 113 -9.13 -22.71 5.08
CA LEU A 113 -9.44 -21.52 5.87
C LEU A 113 -8.90 -20.24 5.24
N SER A 114 -7.69 -20.28 4.67
CA SER A 114 -7.08 -19.10 4.04
C SER A 114 -7.87 -18.63 2.82
N ASP A 115 -8.43 -19.57 2.06
CA ASP A 115 -9.34 -19.32 0.95
C ASP A 115 -10.68 -18.77 1.44
N PHE A 116 -11.27 -19.36 2.48
CA PHE A 116 -12.51 -18.86 3.09
C PHE A 116 -12.40 -17.40 3.58
N TYR A 117 -11.24 -17.01 4.12
CA TYR A 117 -10.96 -15.62 4.54
C TYR A 117 -10.34 -14.75 3.43
N GLU A 118 -10.24 -15.27 2.21
CA GLU A 118 -9.72 -14.58 1.02
C GLU A 118 -8.33 -13.94 1.23
N LEU A 119 -7.45 -14.55 2.05
CA LEU A 119 -6.22 -13.88 2.51
C LEU A 119 -5.34 -13.44 1.33
N LYS A 120 -5.21 -14.31 0.32
CA LYS A 120 -4.41 -14.06 -0.88
C LYS A 120 -5.00 -12.94 -1.74
N ASP A 121 -6.30 -13.00 -2.01
CA ASP A 121 -6.98 -12.01 -2.86
C ASP A 121 -6.98 -10.62 -2.21
N ARG A 122 -7.18 -10.57 -0.89
CA ARG A 122 -7.08 -9.33 -0.11
C ARG A 122 -5.67 -8.75 -0.16
N TYR A 123 -4.65 -9.58 -0.03
CA TYR A 123 -3.25 -9.15 -0.18
C TYR A 123 -2.98 -8.58 -1.58
N GLU A 124 -3.41 -9.25 -2.65
CA GLU A 124 -3.21 -8.75 -4.02
C GLU A 124 -3.94 -7.43 -4.27
N LYS A 125 -5.14 -7.23 -3.70
CA LYS A 125 -5.85 -5.93 -3.75
C LYS A 125 -5.05 -4.82 -3.05
N ILE A 126 -4.49 -5.07 -1.87
CA ILE A 126 -3.62 -4.12 -1.16
C ILE A 126 -2.38 -3.79 -1.99
N ARG A 127 -1.75 -4.82 -2.58
CA ARG A 127 -0.57 -4.64 -3.42
C ARG A 127 -0.87 -3.76 -4.62
N HIS A 128 -1.96 -4.03 -5.33
CA HIS A 128 -2.36 -3.22 -6.49
C HIS A 128 -2.65 -1.77 -6.12
N LYS A 129 -3.39 -1.52 -5.03
CA LYS A 129 -3.59 -0.16 -4.49
C LYS A 129 -2.26 0.52 -4.16
N THR A 130 -1.27 -0.23 -3.65
CA THR A 130 0.05 0.32 -3.32
C THR A 130 0.82 0.71 -4.57
N GLU A 131 0.74 -0.09 -5.64
CA GLU A 131 1.32 0.22 -6.95
C GLU A 131 0.71 1.51 -7.52
N VAL A 132 -0.63 1.66 -7.47
CA VAL A 132 -1.32 2.90 -7.86
C VAL A 132 -0.82 4.13 -7.08
N LEU A 133 -0.68 4.02 -5.75
CA LEU A 133 -0.15 5.11 -4.93
C LEU A 133 1.28 5.50 -5.38
N LEU A 134 2.12 4.53 -5.71
CA LEU A 134 3.49 4.78 -6.17
C LEU A 134 3.51 5.49 -7.52
N ASP A 135 2.70 5.05 -8.48
CA ASP A 135 2.59 5.67 -9.79
C ASP A 135 2.18 7.15 -9.66
N ILE A 136 1.22 7.45 -8.77
CA ILE A 136 0.81 8.83 -8.50
C ILE A 136 1.97 9.65 -7.90
N THR A 137 2.75 9.08 -6.99
CA THR A 137 3.91 9.78 -6.40
C THR A 137 5.02 10.04 -7.41
N GLU A 138 5.15 9.21 -8.45
CA GLU A 138 6.06 9.45 -9.58
C GLU A 138 5.61 10.66 -10.39
N VAL A 139 4.30 10.80 -10.64
CA VAL A 139 3.71 12.00 -11.25
C VAL A 139 4.00 13.25 -10.39
N PHE A 140 3.86 13.17 -9.06
CA PHE A 140 4.19 14.31 -8.20
C PHE A 140 5.67 14.71 -8.27
N THR A 141 6.54 13.73 -8.42
CA THR A 141 7.99 13.96 -8.57
C THR A 141 8.28 14.66 -9.90
N SER A 142 7.68 14.22 -11.00
CA SER A 142 7.86 14.85 -12.32
C SER A 142 7.34 16.30 -12.36
N LEU A 143 6.19 16.58 -11.73
CA LEU A 143 5.66 17.93 -11.56
C LEU A 143 6.61 18.85 -10.77
N THR A 144 7.22 18.32 -9.71
CA THR A 144 8.21 19.04 -8.90
C THR A 144 9.46 19.37 -9.71
N HIS A 145 9.93 18.44 -10.54
CA HIS A 145 11.07 18.67 -11.44
C HIS A 145 10.78 19.74 -12.49
N ALA A 146 9.59 19.71 -13.12
CA ALA A 146 9.19 20.71 -14.11
C ALA A 146 9.23 22.15 -13.55
N LYS A 147 8.72 22.36 -12.32
CA LYS A 147 8.76 23.67 -11.65
C LYS A 147 10.18 24.20 -11.41
N ARG A 148 11.14 23.31 -11.10
CA ARG A 148 12.55 23.71 -10.90
C ARG A 148 13.20 24.18 -12.20
N GLY A 149 12.85 23.57 -13.32
CA GLY A 149 13.28 24.00 -14.66
C GLY A 149 12.88 25.45 -14.95
N THR A 150 11.62 25.80 -14.72
CA THR A 150 11.12 27.18 -14.92
C THR A 150 11.85 28.20 -14.05
N LYS A 151 12.23 27.84 -12.81
CA LYS A 151 13.00 28.75 -11.94
C LYS A 151 14.41 29.04 -12.49
N LEU A 152 15.07 28.02 -13.03
CA LEU A 152 16.39 28.19 -13.66
C LEU A 152 16.29 29.06 -14.91
N GLU A 153 15.24 28.88 -15.71
CA GLU A 153 14.97 29.72 -16.89
C GLU A 153 14.85 31.20 -16.51
N TRP A 154 14.05 31.52 -15.49
CA TRP A 154 13.92 32.89 -15.00
C TRP A 154 15.24 33.47 -14.46
N MET A 155 16.06 32.67 -13.80
CA MET A 155 17.38 33.11 -13.34
C MET A 155 18.28 33.50 -14.51
N VAL A 156 18.28 32.71 -15.59
CA VAL A 156 19.05 33.02 -16.81
C VAL A 156 18.52 34.27 -17.51
N ILE A 157 17.20 34.41 -17.65
CA ILE A 157 16.57 35.62 -18.22
C ILE A 157 16.96 36.88 -17.41
N LEU A 158 16.91 36.80 -16.08
CA LEU A 158 17.30 37.91 -15.20
C LEU A 158 18.77 38.29 -15.38
N LEU A 159 19.67 37.30 -15.50
CA LEU A 159 21.09 37.55 -15.74
C LEU A 159 21.33 38.30 -17.07
N PHE A 160 20.65 37.90 -18.15
CA PHE A 160 20.72 38.63 -19.43
C PHE A 160 20.18 40.06 -19.33
N ILE A 161 19.08 40.28 -18.60
CA ILE A 161 18.54 41.62 -18.39
C ILE A 161 19.55 42.51 -17.66
N ILE A 162 20.20 41.98 -16.62
CA ILE A 162 21.25 42.70 -15.87
C ILE A 162 22.42 43.07 -16.79
N GLU A 163 22.88 42.13 -17.62
CA GLU A 163 23.97 42.35 -18.57
C GLU A 163 23.64 43.46 -19.59
N ILE A 164 22.43 43.44 -20.15
CA ILE A 164 21.95 44.47 -21.09
C ILE A 164 21.92 45.85 -20.41
N ILE A 165 21.41 45.95 -19.18
CA ILE A 165 21.37 47.21 -18.43
C ILE A 165 22.78 47.74 -18.18
N MET A 166 23.71 46.89 -17.74
CA MET A 166 25.10 47.26 -17.51
C MET A 166 25.77 47.78 -18.79
N SER A 167 25.57 47.09 -19.91
CA SER A 167 26.12 47.49 -21.22
C SER A 167 25.55 48.84 -21.70
N ILE A 168 24.26 49.11 -21.46
CA ILE A 168 23.65 50.39 -21.79
C ILE A 168 24.21 51.51 -20.90
N LEU A 169 24.38 51.28 -19.60
CA LEU A 169 24.95 52.26 -18.67
C LEU A 169 26.38 52.61 -19.05
N GLU A 170 27.22 51.62 -19.36
CA GLU A 170 28.60 51.82 -19.82
C GLU A 170 28.68 52.63 -21.12
N LYS A 171 27.65 52.53 -21.98
CA LYS A 171 27.62 53.24 -23.26
C LYS A 171 27.10 54.68 -23.13
N ILE A 172 26.33 54.97 -22.08
CA ILE A 172 25.71 56.29 -21.85
C ILE A 172 26.54 57.17 -20.91
N PHE A 173 27.26 56.57 -19.94
CA PHE A 173 28.07 57.25 -18.94
C PHE A 173 29.56 57.12 -19.23
#